data_AF-A0A8H3QRS7-F1
#
_entry.id   AF-A0A8H3QRS7-F1
#
_cell.length_a   1.000
_cell.length_b   1.000
_cell.length_c   1.000
_cell.angle_alpha   90.00
_cell.angle_beta   90.00
_cell.angle_gamma   90.00
#
_symmetry.space_group_name_H-M   'P 1'
#
loop_
_entity.id
_entity.type
_entity.pdbx_description
1 polymer ?
#
loop_
_entity_poly.entity_id
_entity_poly.type
_entity_poly.pdbx_seq_one_letter_code
_entity_poly.pdbx_strand_id
1 'polypeptide(L)'
;MAFRRPHLRQRRTCEKYKAELEDKNYHLHSELQTEVDSNRQNERRIRELEQEYSQCEQKIQNLNREIERLEHASEEEIAELKFEISNLKNQLYQARKDDQDKEKYIFSLEARTTARDILTDQIKRATRQIRRKENNLHQDLAREQRRHYDAEAERDNEIIRKQLAEGGIDTVVGDLENERNEKRRWLYERYEKWKAKEKNSCQNILNLQGQILALQNNPPNIQQIGMVGYRFPIYYGRPGEDPEDWLRDIQRFIIASQINVAPGAGQAPGREEAFGLVVSCLAGDALNWYNTRVKSKNWRCNNLSDNLGVADLNAVQDLGAGNNANQIGGLNTAGEFQGKAAAEIGRIGAGVATGVDIIPNGTWDEDWSIAGGEPVDNAPVASNTGGGLPAVTIALGIKLGQLLYLFRTAYTTVEHLKQTAVFGQLMQGDMSVEQFSA
;
A
#
# COMPACT_ATOMS: atom_id res chain seq x y z
N MET A 1 -49.41 170.62 35.74
CA MET A 1 -48.20 170.41 34.90
C MET A 1 -48.53 169.35 33.86
N ALA A 2 -48.37 169.69 32.58
CA ALA A 2 -48.68 168.83 31.45
C ALA A 2 -47.65 167.69 31.33
N PHE A 3 -48.05 166.45 31.63
CA PHE A 3 -47.33 165.26 31.18
C PHE A 3 -47.97 164.76 29.90
N ARG A 4 -47.22 164.88 28.79
CA ARG A 4 -47.60 164.44 27.45
C ARG A 4 -48.13 163.00 27.50
N ARG A 5 -49.39 162.80 27.09
CA ARG A 5 -49.90 161.47 26.71
C ARG A 5 -49.05 160.95 25.55
N PRO A 6 -48.42 159.77 25.66
CA PRO A 6 -47.88 159.10 24.49
C PRO A 6 -49.03 158.81 23.53
N HIS A 7 -48.80 159.13 22.25
CA HIS A 7 -49.81 159.10 21.19
C HIS A 7 -50.51 157.73 21.11
N LEU A 8 -51.85 157.68 20.97
CA LEU A 8 -52.67 156.45 20.88
C LEU A 8 -52.16 155.43 19.82
N ARG A 9 -51.44 155.90 18.80
CA ARG A 9 -50.76 155.06 17.80
C ARG A 9 -49.57 154.26 18.37
N GLN A 10 -48.81 154.81 19.31
CA GLN A 10 -47.67 154.13 19.97
C GLN A 10 -48.13 153.00 20.89
N ARG A 11 -49.28 153.16 21.57
CA ARG A 11 -49.82 152.12 22.45
C ARG A 11 -50.36 150.92 21.67
N ARG A 12 -51.10 151.14 20.58
CA ARG A 12 -51.57 150.06 19.70
C ARG A 12 -50.43 149.33 19.00
N THR A 13 -49.37 150.03 18.64
CA THR A 13 -48.16 149.39 18.07
C THR A 13 -47.42 148.58 19.13
N CYS A 14 -47.25 149.08 20.35
CA CYS A 14 -46.69 148.29 21.47
C CYS A 14 -47.54 147.06 21.84
N GLU A 15 -48.87 147.18 21.91
CA GLU A 15 -49.77 146.06 22.19
C GLU A 15 -49.74 145.02 21.05
N LYS A 16 -49.63 145.47 19.79
CA LYS A 16 -49.43 144.57 18.65
C LYS A 16 -48.08 143.85 18.70
N TYR A 17 -46.99 144.56 19.00
CA TYR A 17 -45.66 143.94 19.19
C TYR A 17 -45.64 142.95 20.36
N LYS A 18 -46.36 143.24 21.44
CA LYS A 18 -46.51 142.33 22.58
C LYS A 18 -47.26 141.05 22.19
N ALA A 19 -48.38 141.17 21.47
CA ALA A 19 -49.12 140.01 20.98
C ALA A 19 -48.30 139.19 19.98
N GLU A 20 -47.53 139.83 19.08
CA GLU A 20 -46.60 139.13 18.18
C GLU A 20 -45.47 138.41 18.94
N LEU A 21 -45.01 138.95 20.07
CA LEU A 21 -44.03 138.30 20.95
C LEU A 21 -44.63 137.12 21.70
N GLU A 22 -45.86 137.24 22.21
CA GLU A 22 -46.57 136.16 22.90
C GLU A 22 -46.86 134.99 21.94
N ASP A 23 -47.29 135.28 20.71
CA ASP A 23 -47.52 134.28 19.66
C ASP A 23 -46.22 133.56 19.27
N LYS A 24 -45.12 134.31 19.05
CA LYS A 24 -43.79 133.74 18.83
C LYS A 24 -43.32 132.88 20.01
N ASN A 25 -43.56 133.33 21.23
CA ASN A 25 -43.16 132.59 22.43
C ASN A 25 -43.97 131.30 22.58
N TYR A 26 -45.27 131.34 22.29
CA TYR A 26 -46.11 130.14 22.23
C TYR A 26 -45.63 129.16 21.15
N HIS A 27 -45.30 129.67 19.96
CA HIS A 27 -44.76 128.86 18.87
C HIS A 27 -43.41 128.22 19.25
N LEU A 28 -42.48 128.99 19.81
CA LEU A 28 -41.18 128.49 20.29
C LEU A 28 -41.35 127.43 21.39
N HIS A 29 -42.28 127.62 22.33
CA HIS A 29 -42.57 126.62 23.36
C HIS A 29 -43.15 125.33 22.75
N SER A 30 -44.02 125.44 21.76
CA SER A 30 -44.56 124.28 21.04
C SER A 30 -43.46 123.54 20.27
N GLU A 31 -42.59 124.24 19.55
CA GLU A 31 -41.44 123.66 18.85
C GLU A 31 -40.47 122.98 19.82
N LEU A 32 -40.14 123.66 20.93
CA LEU A 32 -39.29 123.11 21.97
C LEU A 32 -39.87 121.83 22.57
N GLN A 33 -41.18 121.79 22.83
CA GLN A 33 -41.83 120.61 23.37
C GLN A 33 -41.78 119.43 22.37
N THR A 34 -42.00 119.69 21.08
CA THR A 34 -41.88 118.64 20.05
C THR A 34 -40.44 118.11 19.94
N GLU A 35 -39.44 118.96 20.10
CA GLU A 35 -38.02 118.56 20.09
C GLU A 35 -37.67 117.74 21.34
N VAL A 36 -38.21 118.09 22.51
CA VAL A 36 -38.04 117.31 23.75
C VAL A 36 -38.65 115.91 23.62
N ASP A 37 -39.86 115.80 23.06
CA ASP A 37 -40.52 114.50 22.88
C ASP A 37 -39.79 113.64 21.83
N SER A 38 -39.29 114.26 20.75
CA SER A 38 -38.39 113.62 19.78
C SER A 38 -37.11 113.10 20.45
N ASN A 39 -36.45 113.91 21.28
CA ASN A 39 -35.26 113.51 22.03
C ASN A 39 -35.53 112.34 22.99
N ARG A 40 -36.65 112.36 23.73
CA ARG A 40 -37.06 111.23 24.58
C ARG A 40 -37.30 109.95 23.78
N GLN A 41 -37.80 110.06 22.55
CA GLN A 41 -37.97 108.92 21.66
C GLN A 41 -36.61 108.42 21.13
N ASN A 42 -35.70 109.32 20.77
CA ASN A 42 -34.34 108.98 20.35
C ASN A 42 -33.56 108.29 21.47
N GLU A 43 -33.66 108.76 22.71
CA GLU A 43 -33.06 108.09 23.87
C GLU A 43 -33.56 106.66 24.06
N ARG A 44 -34.87 106.41 23.85
CA ARG A 44 -35.42 105.05 23.91
C ARG A 44 -34.85 104.17 22.80
N ARG A 45 -34.81 104.67 21.57
CA ARG A 45 -34.19 103.97 20.43
C ARG A 45 -32.71 103.68 20.65
N ILE A 46 -31.95 104.61 21.22
CA ILE A 46 -30.54 104.41 21.55
C ILE A 46 -30.39 103.26 22.55
N ARG A 47 -31.19 103.23 23.63
CA ARG A 47 -31.14 102.14 24.61
C ARG A 47 -31.50 100.77 24.02
N GLU A 48 -32.50 100.73 23.14
CA GLU A 48 -32.88 99.50 22.43
C GLU A 48 -31.73 99.00 21.53
N LEU A 49 -31.13 99.90 20.75
CA LEU A 49 -29.98 99.59 19.90
C LEU A 49 -28.75 99.15 20.71
N GLU A 50 -28.48 99.76 21.86
CA GLU A 50 -27.39 99.33 22.76
C GLU A 50 -27.61 97.91 23.29
N GLN A 51 -28.85 97.56 23.62
CA GLN A 51 -29.20 96.22 24.05
C GLN A 51 -29.05 95.20 22.92
N GLU A 52 -29.55 95.52 21.72
CA GLU A 52 -29.39 94.67 20.53
C GLU A 52 -27.91 94.50 20.15
N TYR A 53 -27.12 95.58 20.23
CA TYR A 53 -25.68 95.54 19.99
C TYR A 53 -24.97 94.61 20.98
N SER A 54 -25.29 94.71 22.27
CA SER A 54 -24.74 93.84 23.32
C SER A 54 -25.09 92.36 23.11
N GLN A 55 -26.33 92.07 22.67
CA GLN A 55 -26.74 90.70 22.33
C GLN A 55 -26.01 90.18 21.10
N CYS A 56 -25.83 91.02 20.08
CA CYS A 56 -25.08 90.67 18.88
C CYS A 56 -23.62 90.35 19.22
N GLU A 57 -22.99 91.17 20.05
CA GLU A 57 -21.61 90.98 20.50
C GLU A 57 -21.44 89.64 21.24
N GLN A 58 -22.34 89.31 22.17
CA GLN A 58 -22.32 88.02 22.87
C GLN A 58 -22.51 86.84 21.91
N LYS A 59 -23.40 86.98 20.91
CA LYS A 59 -23.63 85.94 19.92
C LYS A 59 -22.40 85.70 19.04
N ILE A 60 -21.72 86.77 18.63
CA ILE A 60 -20.45 86.70 17.89
C ILE A 60 -19.39 85.99 18.74
N GLN A 61 -19.25 86.36 20.02
CA GLN A 61 -18.28 85.71 20.91
C GLN A 61 -18.54 84.21 21.07
N ASN A 62 -19.81 83.81 21.24
CA ASN A 62 -20.16 82.40 21.36
C ASN A 62 -19.92 81.62 20.06
N LEU A 63 -20.26 82.20 18.90
CA LEU A 63 -19.99 81.59 17.60
C LEU A 63 -18.49 81.46 17.34
N ASN A 64 -17.69 82.47 17.69
CA ASN A 64 -16.23 82.41 17.52
C ASN A 64 -15.61 81.28 18.38
N ARG A 65 -16.04 81.12 19.63
CA ARG A 65 -15.58 79.99 20.47
C ARG A 65 -15.96 78.64 19.90
N GLU A 66 -17.12 78.53 19.27
CA GLU A 66 -17.54 77.27 18.66
C GLU A 66 -16.75 76.97 17.38
N ILE A 67 -16.45 77.99 16.59
CA ILE A 67 -15.54 77.88 15.43
C ILE A 67 -14.17 77.37 15.88
N GLU A 68 -13.56 77.99 16.91
CA GLU A 68 -12.26 77.57 17.44
C GLU A 68 -12.25 76.10 17.91
N ARG A 69 -13.32 75.65 18.58
CA ARG A 69 -13.45 74.26 19.01
C ARG A 69 -13.54 73.29 17.83
N LEU A 70 -14.35 73.63 16.83
CA LEU A 70 -14.51 72.81 15.63
C LEU A 70 -13.22 72.78 14.80
N GLU A 71 -12.50 73.89 14.73
CA GLU A 71 -11.19 73.98 14.10
C GLU A 71 -10.21 73.02 14.78
N HIS A 72 -10.04 73.11 16.10
CA HIS A 72 -9.15 72.19 16.83
C HIS A 72 -9.55 70.72 16.70
N ALA A 73 -10.84 70.40 16.81
CA ALA A 73 -11.31 69.03 16.62
C ALA A 73 -10.99 68.50 15.20
N SER A 74 -11.18 69.33 14.17
CA SER A 74 -10.84 68.95 12.80
C SER A 74 -9.33 68.83 12.56
N GLU A 75 -8.51 69.66 13.21
CA GLU A 75 -7.06 69.56 13.16
C GLU A 75 -6.54 68.26 13.78
N GLU A 76 -7.11 67.86 14.91
CA GLU A 76 -6.81 66.58 15.59
C GLU A 76 -7.18 65.39 14.70
N GLU A 77 -8.39 65.37 14.14
CA GLU A 77 -8.82 64.31 13.21
C GLU A 77 -7.91 64.22 11.98
N ILE A 78 -7.53 65.36 11.40
CA ILE A 78 -6.59 65.40 10.26
C ILE A 78 -5.21 64.84 10.66
N ALA A 79 -4.73 65.14 11.86
CA ALA A 79 -3.45 64.62 12.35
C ALA A 79 -3.48 63.11 12.54
N GLU A 80 -4.56 62.57 13.12
CA GLU A 80 -4.76 61.14 13.33
C GLU A 80 -4.86 60.39 12.00
N LEU A 81 -5.67 60.88 11.06
CA LEU A 81 -5.78 60.30 9.71
C LEU A 81 -4.44 60.33 8.96
N LYS A 82 -3.64 61.39 9.09
CA LYS A 82 -2.29 61.44 8.50
C LYS A 82 -1.35 60.39 9.10
N PHE A 83 -1.45 60.16 10.41
CA PHE A 83 -0.69 59.13 11.09
C PHE A 83 -1.09 57.73 10.60
N GLU A 84 -2.40 57.46 10.51
CA GLU A 84 -2.92 56.18 10.02
C GLU A 84 -2.55 55.92 8.55
N ILE A 85 -2.67 56.93 7.68
CA ILE A 85 -2.21 56.85 6.28
C ILE A 85 -0.72 56.50 6.22
N SER A 86 0.11 57.09 7.09
CA SER A 86 1.55 56.81 7.12
C SER A 86 1.83 55.37 7.57
N ASN A 87 1.10 54.87 8.56
CA ASN A 87 1.21 53.49 9.03
C ASN A 87 0.78 52.50 7.94
N LEU A 88 -0.39 52.70 7.33
CA LEU A 88 -0.89 51.87 6.24
C LEU A 88 0.06 51.86 5.03
N LYS A 89 0.65 53.01 4.69
CA LYS A 89 1.66 53.11 3.62
C LYS A 89 2.90 52.26 3.91
N ASN A 90 3.38 52.24 5.16
CA ASN A 90 4.51 51.41 5.56
C ASN A 90 4.18 49.92 5.50
N GLN A 91 2.98 49.53 5.96
CA GLN A 91 2.51 48.14 5.87
C GLN A 91 2.40 47.68 4.42
N LEU A 92 1.81 48.52 3.54
CA LEU A 92 1.69 48.23 2.12
C LEU A 92 3.06 48.06 1.46
N TYR A 93 4.05 48.89 1.83
CA TYR A 93 5.40 48.78 1.32
C TYR A 93 6.04 47.43 1.67
N GLN A 94 5.87 46.97 2.92
CA GLN A 94 6.39 45.67 3.36
C GLN A 94 5.67 44.50 2.69
N ALA A 95 4.33 44.52 2.65
CA ALA A 95 3.55 43.48 1.98
C ALA A 95 3.96 43.34 0.50
N ARG A 96 4.17 44.47 -0.20
CA ARG A 96 4.64 44.46 -1.59
C ARG A 96 6.02 43.83 -1.75
N LYS A 97 6.94 44.11 -0.82
CA LYS A 97 8.29 43.54 -0.83
C LYS A 97 8.24 42.02 -0.63
N ASP A 98 7.45 41.56 0.33
CA ASP A 98 7.27 40.14 0.62
C ASP A 98 6.66 39.40 -0.58
N ASP A 99 5.67 39.99 -1.25
CA ASP A 99 5.07 39.39 -2.45
C ASP A 99 6.07 39.32 -3.61
N GLN A 100 6.89 40.34 -3.81
CA GLN A 100 7.95 40.31 -4.81
C GLN A 100 8.98 39.20 -4.53
N ASP A 101 9.32 38.95 -3.27
CA ASP A 101 10.24 37.87 -2.91
C ASP A 101 9.60 36.48 -3.09
N LYS A 102 8.31 36.34 -2.80
CA LYS A 102 7.54 35.12 -3.11
C LYS A 102 7.45 34.87 -4.61
N GLU A 103 7.24 35.90 -5.44
CA GLU A 103 7.22 35.76 -6.91
C GLU A 103 8.54 35.22 -7.44
N LYS A 104 9.69 35.75 -6.97
CA LYS A 104 11.01 35.21 -7.33
C LYS A 104 11.16 33.74 -6.93
N TYR A 105 10.65 33.38 -5.75
CA TYR A 105 10.69 32.00 -5.29
C TYR A 105 9.84 31.08 -6.16
N ILE A 106 8.61 31.48 -6.51
CA ILE A 106 7.73 30.76 -7.43
C ILE A 106 8.43 30.56 -8.77
N PHE A 107 9.02 31.60 -9.34
CA PHE A 107 9.78 31.51 -10.60
C PHE A 107 10.92 30.48 -10.53
N SER A 108 11.64 30.42 -9.40
CA SER A 108 12.70 29.41 -9.18
C SER A 108 12.15 27.98 -9.10
N LEU A 109 10.96 27.80 -8.53
CA LEU A 109 10.29 26.51 -8.44
C LEU A 109 9.76 26.06 -9.80
N GLU A 110 9.18 26.97 -10.58
CA GLU A 110 8.74 26.70 -11.94
C GLU A 110 9.90 26.25 -12.83
N ALA A 111 11.05 26.94 -12.79
CA ALA A 111 12.25 26.55 -13.52
C ALA A 111 12.72 25.12 -13.14
N ARG A 112 12.71 24.78 -11.84
CA ARG A 112 13.01 23.42 -11.35
C ARG A 112 11.99 22.39 -11.84
N THR A 113 10.72 22.74 -11.89
CA THR A 113 9.65 21.86 -12.38
C THR A 113 9.82 21.57 -13.86
N THR A 114 10.06 22.59 -14.69
CA THR A 114 10.36 22.40 -16.11
C THR A 114 11.57 21.51 -16.34
N ALA A 115 12.64 21.67 -15.54
CA ALA A 115 13.81 20.78 -15.62
C ALA A 115 13.47 19.32 -15.27
N ARG A 116 12.61 19.08 -14.27
CA ARG A 116 12.14 17.73 -13.92
C ARG A 116 11.28 17.11 -15.01
N ASP A 117 10.45 17.89 -15.69
CA ASP A 117 9.62 17.40 -16.80
C ASP A 117 10.49 16.92 -17.97
N ILE A 118 11.53 17.69 -18.30
CA ILE A 118 12.51 17.31 -19.33
C ILE A 118 13.20 15.99 -18.96
N LEU A 119 13.69 15.86 -17.72
CA LEU A 119 14.34 14.63 -17.25
C LEU A 119 13.36 13.44 -17.28
N THR A 120 12.12 13.65 -16.88
CA THR A 120 11.07 12.63 -16.92
C THR A 120 10.85 12.12 -18.35
N ASP A 121 10.80 13.03 -19.33
CA ASP A 121 10.66 12.65 -20.72
C ASP A 121 11.89 11.92 -21.28
N GLN A 122 13.10 12.31 -20.86
CA GLN A 122 14.32 11.58 -21.20
C GLN A 122 14.29 10.16 -20.64
N ILE A 123 13.93 9.98 -19.36
CA ILE A 123 13.80 8.67 -18.72
C ILE A 123 12.75 7.80 -19.44
N LYS A 124 11.59 8.38 -19.78
CA LYS A 124 10.56 7.67 -20.57
C LYS A 124 11.10 7.20 -21.92
N ARG A 125 11.86 8.04 -22.63
CA ARG A 125 12.49 7.67 -23.92
C ARG A 125 13.52 6.56 -23.74
N ALA A 126 14.41 6.66 -22.76
CA ALA A 126 15.42 5.64 -22.45
C ALA A 126 14.77 4.30 -22.08
N THR A 127 13.73 4.33 -21.24
CA THR A 127 12.97 3.15 -20.85
C THR A 127 12.33 2.45 -22.06
N ARG A 128 11.75 3.20 -23.00
CA ARG A 128 11.21 2.64 -24.25
C ARG A 128 12.30 2.00 -25.12
N GLN A 129 13.50 2.59 -25.18
CA GLN A 129 14.62 2.02 -25.92
C GLN A 129 15.10 0.70 -25.30
N ILE A 130 15.21 0.65 -23.97
CA ILE A 130 15.59 -0.57 -23.24
C ILE A 130 14.58 -1.69 -23.53
N ARG A 131 13.27 -1.43 -23.39
CA ARG A 131 12.22 -2.42 -23.70
C ARG A 131 12.28 -2.93 -25.14
N ARG A 132 12.59 -2.07 -26.12
CA ARG A 132 12.76 -2.50 -27.51
C ARG A 132 13.96 -3.44 -27.66
N LYS A 133 15.09 -3.11 -27.03
CA LYS A 133 16.29 -3.97 -27.06
C LYS A 133 16.03 -5.32 -26.39
N GLU A 134 15.37 -5.31 -25.24
CA GLU A 134 14.96 -6.52 -24.52
C GLU A 134 14.08 -7.43 -25.40
N ASN A 135 13.06 -6.88 -26.04
CA ASN A 135 12.22 -7.66 -26.96
C ASN A 135 13.01 -8.25 -28.13
N ASN A 136 13.95 -7.50 -28.71
CA ASN A 136 14.80 -8.01 -29.79
C ASN A 136 15.69 -9.15 -29.29
N LEU A 137 16.30 -9.01 -28.11
CA LEU A 137 17.12 -10.06 -27.50
C LEU A 137 16.31 -11.33 -27.21
N HIS A 138 15.08 -11.20 -26.69
CA HIS A 138 14.18 -12.34 -26.51
C HIS A 138 13.86 -13.04 -27.83
N GLN A 139 13.62 -12.28 -28.90
CA GLN A 139 13.38 -12.85 -30.23
C GLN A 139 14.61 -13.56 -30.78
N ASP A 140 15.80 -12.96 -30.63
CA ASP A 140 17.06 -13.54 -31.10
C ASP A 140 17.40 -14.81 -30.32
N LEU A 141 17.23 -14.81 -29.00
CA LEU A 141 17.40 -16.01 -28.19
C LEU A 141 16.46 -17.14 -28.64
N ALA A 142 15.19 -16.84 -28.89
CA ALA A 142 14.23 -17.83 -29.38
C ALA A 142 14.59 -18.36 -30.79
N ARG A 143 15.16 -17.52 -31.66
CA ARG A 143 15.66 -17.96 -32.98
C ARG A 143 16.86 -18.88 -32.83
N GLU A 144 17.79 -18.54 -31.94
CA GLU A 144 19.01 -19.32 -31.74
C GLU A 144 18.71 -20.68 -31.11
N GLN A 145 17.79 -20.72 -30.13
CA GLN A 145 17.29 -21.98 -29.58
C GLN A 145 16.68 -22.87 -30.67
N ARG A 146 15.83 -22.32 -31.55
CA ARG A 146 15.27 -23.08 -32.69
C ARG A 146 16.36 -23.62 -33.61
N ARG A 147 17.34 -22.79 -33.98
CA ARG A 147 18.47 -23.23 -34.81
C ARG A 147 19.26 -24.36 -34.17
N HIS A 148 19.47 -24.31 -32.86
CA HIS A 148 20.15 -25.38 -32.13
C HIS A 148 19.36 -26.69 -32.23
N TYR A 149 18.05 -26.66 -31.95
CA TYR A 149 17.19 -27.84 -32.07
C TYR A 149 17.14 -28.39 -33.50
N ASP A 150 17.01 -27.53 -34.50
CA ASP A 150 16.99 -27.95 -35.91
C ASP A 150 18.32 -28.60 -36.31
N ALA A 151 19.46 -28.00 -35.92
CA ALA A 151 20.79 -28.56 -36.19
C ALA A 151 21.05 -29.88 -35.45
N GLU A 152 20.53 -30.03 -34.24
CA GLU A 152 20.59 -31.28 -33.48
C GLU A 152 19.76 -32.38 -34.15
N ALA A 153 18.52 -32.07 -34.53
CA ALA A 153 17.68 -32.98 -35.30
C ALA A 153 18.30 -33.37 -36.64
N GLU A 154 18.97 -32.45 -37.36
CA GLU A 154 19.71 -32.77 -38.58
C GLU A 154 20.89 -33.74 -38.31
N ARG A 155 21.66 -33.53 -37.24
CA ARG A 155 22.74 -34.45 -36.84
C ARG A 155 22.21 -35.85 -36.53
N ASP A 156 21.13 -35.94 -35.76
CA ASP A 156 20.52 -37.21 -35.40
C ASP A 156 19.99 -37.95 -36.64
N ASN A 157 19.32 -37.22 -37.54
CA ASN A 157 18.86 -37.78 -38.82
C ASN A 157 20.01 -38.29 -39.69
N GLU A 158 21.15 -37.61 -39.71
CA GLU A 158 22.34 -38.03 -40.45
C GLU A 158 22.99 -39.28 -39.82
N ILE A 159 23.03 -39.37 -38.49
CA ILE A 159 23.48 -40.58 -37.78
C ILE A 159 22.59 -41.77 -38.15
N ILE A 160 21.27 -41.60 -38.12
CA ILE A 160 20.31 -42.65 -38.50
C ILE A 160 20.52 -43.08 -39.95
N ARG A 161 20.73 -42.14 -40.89
CA ARG A 161 21.01 -42.46 -42.30
C ARG A 161 22.29 -43.27 -42.48
N LYS A 162 23.37 -42.93 -41.76
CA LYS A 162 24.63 -43.70 -41.81
C LYS A 162 24.45 -45.12 -41.28
N GLN A 163 23.75 -45.27 -40.15
CA GLN A 163 23.44 -46.59 -39.58
C GLN A 163 22.61 -47.48 -40.53
N LEU A 164 21.66 -46.88 -41.27
CA LEU A 164 20.90 -47.57 -42.31
C LEU A 164 21.77 -47.94 -43.53
N ALA A 165 22.69 -47.07 -43.95
CA ALA A 165 23.53 -47.29 -45.13
C ALA A 165 24.67 -48.30 -44.89
N GLU A 166 25.20 -48.39 -43.66
CA GLU A 166 26.30 -49.28 -43.29
C GLU A 166 25.87 -50.75 -43.10
N GLY A 167 24.58 -51.08 -43.27
CA GLY A 167 24.09 -52.47 -43.14
C GLY A 167 24.26 -53.05 -41.73
N GLY A 168 24.53 -52.21 -40.71
CA GLY A 168 24.74 -52.66 -39.34
C GLY A 168 23.53 -53.38 -38.76
N ILE A 169 22.32 -53.00 -39.19
CA ILE A 169 21.07 -53.67 -38.82
C ILE A 169 20.98 -55.07 -39.47
N ASP A 170 21.32 -55.21 -40.75
CA ASP A 170 21.30 -56.52 -41.44
C ASP A 170 22.34 -57.48 -40.86
N THR A 171 23.50 -56.96 -40.44
CA THR A 171 24.56 -57.75 -39.80
C THR A 171 24.14 -58.23 -38.41
N VAL A 172 23.61 -57.34 -37.57
CA VAL A 172 23.11 -57.68 -36.22
C VAL A 172 21.89 -58.61 -36.30
N VAL A 173 20.98 -58.39 -37.26
CA VAL A 173 19.83 -59.29 -37.51
C VAL A 173 20.33 -60.66 -37.97
N GLY A 174 21.30 -60.72 -38.89
CA GLY A 174 21.91 -61.97 -39.34
C GLY A 174 22.59 -62.75 -38.21
N ASP A 175 23.33 -62.08 -37.33
CA ASP A 175 23.97 -62.69 -36.17
C ASP A 175 22.95 -63.21 -35.15
N LEU A 176 21.89 -62.45 -34.87
CA LEU A 176 20.79 -62.88 -34.00
C LEU A 176 20.01 -64.06 -34.59
N GLU A 177 19.80 -64.08 -35.91
CA GLU A 177 19.17 -65.21 -36.59
C GLU A 177 20.06 -66.46 -36.57
N ASN A 178 21.38 -66.30 -36.74
CA ASN A 178 22.34 -67.39 -36.60
C ASN A 178 22.36 -67.93 -35.16
N GLU A 179 22.43 -67.07 -34.14
CA GLU A 179 22.42 -67.49 -32.74
C GLU A 179 21.11 -68.22 -32.39
N ARG A 180 19.98 -67.73 -32.91
CA ARG A 180 18.68 -68.39 -32.78
C ARG A 180 18.63 -69.75 -33.49
N ASN A 181 19.29 -69.88 -34.65
CA ASN A 181 19.38 -71.14 -35.40
C ASN A 181 20.29 -72.16 -34.72
N GLU A 182 21.41 -71.71 -34.15
CA GLU A 182 22.30 -72.54 -33.35
C GLU A 182 21.64 -73.02 -32.07
N LYS A 183 20.93 -72.13 -31.35
CA LYS A 183 20.08 -72.52 -30.21
C LYS A 183 19.04 -73.55 -30.61
N ARG A 184 18.36 -73.37 -31.76
CA ARG A 184 17.42 -74.38 -32.29
C ARG A 184 18.12 -75.71 -32.56
N ARG A 185 19.28 -75.71 -33.21
CA ARG A 185 20.04 -76.94 -33.52
C ARG A 185 20.51 -77.65 -32.26
N TRP A 186 21.02 -76.91 -31.28
CA TRP A 186 21.40 -77.42 -29.97
C TRP A 186 20.22 -78.01 -29.21
N LEU A 187 19.05 -77.34 -29.24
CA LEU A 187 17.80 -77.85 -28.68
C LEU A 187 17.36 -79.14 -29.39
N TYR A 188 17.49 -79.21 -30.71
CA TYR A 188 17.16 -80.41 -31.50
C TYR A 188 18.09 -81.59 -31.19
N GLU A 189 19.41 -81.37 -31.13
CA GLU A 189 20.36 -82.43 -30.75
C GLU A 189 20.13 -82.90 -29.30
N ARG A 190 19.82 -81.96 -28.41
CA ARG A 190 19.49 -82.28 -27.02
C ARG A 190 18.15 -83.01 -26.92
N TYR A 191 17.17 -82.66 -27.75
CA TYR A 191 15.90 -83.37 -27.88
C TYR A 191 16.09 -84.80 -28.40
N GLU A 192 16.91 -85.01 -29.44
CA GLU A 192 17.20 -86.37 -29.94
C GLU A 192 17.95 -87.21 -28.90
N LYS A 193 18.92 -86.63 -28.17
CA LYS A 193 19.57 -87.29 -27.03
C LYS A 193 18.57 -87.59 -25.90
N TRP A 194 17.66 -86.66 -25.59
CA TRP A 194 16.61 -86.86 -24.60
C TRP A 194 15.64 -87.95 -25.03
N LYS A 195 15.22 -87.99 -26.30
CA LYS A 195 14.35 -89.02 -26.87
C LYS A 195 14.99 -90.41 -26.85
N ALA A 196 16.30 -90.50 -27.11
CA ALA A 196 17.04 -91.76 -26.95
C ALA A 196 17.13 -92.18 -25.47
N LYS A 197 17.36 -91.23 -24.56
CA LYS A 197 17.31 -91.47 -23.10
C LYS A 197 15.90 -91.86 -22.65
N GLU A 198 14.85 -91.23 -23.18
CA GLU A 198 13.46 -91.52 -22.85
C GLU A 198 13.07 -92.91 -23.31
N LYS A 199 13.54 -93.37 -24.48
CA LYS A 199 13.36 -94.76 -24.89
C LYS A 199 14.02 -95.76 -23.90
N ASN A 200 15.22 -95.45 -23.42
CA ASN A 200 15.90 -96.24 -22.37
C ASN A 200 15.22 -96.12 -21.00
N SER A 201 14.74 -94.93 -20.65
CA SER A 201 14.00 -94.65 -19.42
C SER A 201 12.65 -95.33 -19.43
N CYS A 202 11.88 -95.34 -20.53
CA CYS A 202 10.66 -96.13 -20.69
C CYS A 202 10.92 -97.62 -20.49
N GLN A 203 12.06 -98.12 -20.97
CA GLN A 203 12.48 -99.49 -20.73
C GLN A 203 12.78 -99.75 -19.24
N ASN A 204 13.43 -98.80 -18.56
CA ASN A 204 13.68 -98.86 -17.12
C ASN A 204 12.43 -98.55 -16.27
N ILE A 205 11.49 -97.76 -16.76
CA ILE A 205 10.21 -97.39 -16.12
C ILE A 205 9.26 -98.57 -16.23
N LEU A 206 9.28 -99.37 -17.29
CA LEU A 206 8.60 -100.68 -17.28
C LEU A 206 9.15 -101.58 -16.17
N ASN A 207 10.47 -101.59 -15.95
CA ASN A 207 11.11 -102.33 -14.87
C ASN A 207 10.81 -101.73 -13.48
N LEU A 208 10.74 -100.40 -13.37
CA LEU A 208 10.52 -99.66 -12.13
C LEU A 208 9.02 -99.45 -11.81
N GLN A 209 8.10 -99.50 -12.77
CA GLN A 209 6.63 -99.53 -12.54
C GLN A 209 6.21 -100.89 -11.97
N GLY A 210 6.98 -101.95 -12.25
CA GLY A 210 6.94 -103.18 -11.46
C GLY A 210 7.36 -102.97 -9.98
N GLN A 211 8.10 -101.90 -9.67
CA GLN A 211 8.59 -101.56 -8.33
C GLN A 211 7.82 -100.39 -7.66
N ILE A 212 7.23 -99.47 -8.43
CA ILE A 212 6.55 -98.23 -7.99
C ILE A 212 5.04 -98.44 -7.77
N LEU A 213 4.46 -99.58 -8.18
CA LEU A 213 3.19 -100.06 -7.59
C LEU A 213 3.29 -100.21 -6.06
N ALA A 214 4.51 -100.24 -5.51
CA ALA A 214 4.76 -100.38 -4.08
C ALA A 214 4.94 -99.05 -3.30
N LEU A 215 5.03 -97.86 -3.92
CA LEU A 215 5.55 -96.67 -3.19
C LEU A 215 4.86 -95.30 -3.43
N GLN A 216 3.71 -95.20 -4.12
CA GLN A 216 3.02 -93.91 -4.34
C GLN A 216 1.96 -93.57 -3.26
N ASN A 217 2.39 -93.03 -2.11
CA ASN A 217 1.53 -92.30 -1.17
C ASN A 217 2.13 -90.93 -0.79
N ASN A 218 1.65 -89.89 -1.46
CA ASN A 218 1.59 -88.46 -1.08
C ASN A 218 2.84 -87.52 -1.14
N PRO A 219 2.74 -86.34 -1.80
CA PRO A 219 3.71 -85.24 -1.83
C PRO A 219 3.26 -84.00 -1.00
N PRO A 220 4.10 -82.94 -0.83
CA PRO A 220 3.54 -81.59 -0.72
C PRO A 220 4.33 -80.44 -1.38
N ASN A 221 3.64 -79.69 -2.24
CA ASN A 221 3.30 -78.26 -2.21
C ASN A 221 4.17 -77.24 -1.40
N ILE A 222 4.52 -76.09 -2.00
CA ILE A 222 4.83 -74.82 -1.29
C ILE A 222 4.25 -73.60 -2.03
N GLN A 223 3.69 -72.69 -1.24
CA GLN A 223 2.99 -71.43 -1.54
C GLN A 223 3.92 -70.19 -1.55
N GLN A 224 3.49 -69.18 -2.34
CA GLN A 224 3.43 -67.71 -2.13
C GLN A 224 4.61 -66.88 -1.56
N ILE A 225 4.83 -65.70 -2.18
CA ILE A 225 5.77 -64.61 -1.82
C ILE A 225 4.99 -63.28 -1.69
N GLY A 226 5.38 -62.45 -0.71
CA GLY A 226 4.98 -61.04 -0.54
C GLY A 226 6.08 -60.02 -0.96
N MET A 227 5.67 -58.76 -1.19
CA MET A 227 6.42 -57.65 -1.82
C MET A 227 7.34 -56.82 -0.90
N VAL A 228 8.38 -56.21 -1.51
CA VAL A 228 9.47 -55.39 -0.94
C VAL A 228 9.62 -54.08 -1.77
N GLY A 229 10.02 -52.93 -1.21
CA GLY A 229 10.51 -51.82 -2.07
C GLY A 229 10.94 -50.43 -1.54
N TYR A 230 10.27 -49.77 -0.58
CA TYR A 230 10.50 -48.32 -0.37
C TYR A 230 11.37 -47.95 0.87
N ARG A 231 12.36 -47.07 0.67
CA ARG A 231 13.33 -46.58 1.68
C ARG A 231 12.81 -45.35 2.44
N PHE A 232 13.10 -45.26 3.74
CA PHE A 232 12.67 -44.17 4.63
C PHE A 232 13.47 -42.87 4.42
N PRO A 233 12.85 -41.69 4.14
CA PRO A 233 13.54 -40.46 3.73
C PRO A 233 13.87 -39.51 4.91
N ILE A 234 15.05 -39.66 5.53
CA ILE A 234 15.53 -38.78 6.62
C ILE A 234 16.20 -37.52 6.05
N TYR A 235 15.92 -36.35 6.64
CA TYR A 235 16.51 -35.05 6.29
C TYR A 235 17.36 -34.50 7.43
N TYR A 236 18.64 -34.23 7.17
CA TYR A 236 19.58 -33.74 8.18
C TYR A 236 19.75 -32.22 8.12
N GLY A 237 19.47 -31.60 6.97
CA GLY A 237 19.72 -30.19 6.75
C GLY A 237 21.18 -29.88 6.46
N ARG A 238 21.90 -30.83 5.85
CA ARG A 238 23.34 -30.66 5.55
C ARG A 238 23.57 -29.82 4.29
N PRO A 239 24.73 -29.16 4.17
CA PRO A 239 25.12 -28.52 2.92
C PRO A 239 25.09 -29.54 1.76
N GLY A 240 24.27 -29.28 0.75
CA GLY A 240 24.05 -30.16 -0.41
C GLY A 240 22.75 -30.97 -0.38
N GLU A 241 22.01 -31.02 0.73
CA GLU A 241 20.66 -31.58 0.77
C GLU A 241 19.64 -30.50 0.37
N ASP A 242 18.98 -30.65 -0.79
CA ASP A 242 17.93 -29.71 -1.23
C ASP A 242 16.63 -29.97 -0.45
N PRO A 243 16.10 -28.99 0.30
CA PRO A 243 14.81 -29.09 0.96
C PRO A 243 13.66 -29.45 0.00
N GLU A 244 13.66 -28.98 -1.25
CA GLU A 244 12.56 -29.23 -2.18
C GLU A 244 12.56 -30.67 -2.72
N ASP A 245 13.74 -31.25 -2.97
CA ASP A 245 13.86 -32.66 -3.36
C ASP A 245 13.42 -33.59 -2.22
N TRP A 246 13.82 -33.27 -0.99
CA TRP A 246 13.37 -34.02 0.18
C TRP A 246 11.85 -33.91 0.38
N LEU A 247 11.26 -32.72 0.19
CA LEU A 247 9.81 -32.51 0.27
C LEU A 247 9.04 -33.40 -0.74
N ARG A 248 9.60 -33.63 -1.94
CA ARG A 248 9.01 -34.56 -2.93
C ARG A 248 9.10 -36.01 -2.49
N ASP A 249 10.22 -36.41 -1.90
CA ASP A 249 10.44 -37.79 -1.43
C ASP A 249 9.56 -38.15 -0.23
N ILE A 250 9.40 -37.24 0.74
CA ILE A 250 8.50 -37.47 1.88
C ILE A 250 7.02 -37.53 1.43
N GLN A 251 6.60 -36.72 0.45
CA GLN A 251 5.26 -36.80 -0.13
C GLN A 251 5.00 -38.18 -0.76
N ARG A 252 5.94 -38.69 -1.56
CA ARG A 252 5.85 -40.03 -2.16
C ARG A 252 5.78 -41.13 -1.09
N PHE A 253 6.57 -40.98 -0.03
CA PHE A 253 6.57 -41.92 1.08
C PHE A 253 5.24 -41.94 1.86
N ILE A 254 4.64 -40.78 2.11
CA ILE A 254 3.32 -40.67 2.76
C ILE A 254 2.21 -41.30 1.90
N ILE A 255 2.24 -41.07 0.59
CA ILE A 255 1.28 -41.70 -0.35
C ILE A 255 1.45 -43.22 -0.37
N ALA A 256 2.70 -43.72 -0.43
CA ALA A 256 2.99 -45.14 -0.38
C ALA A 256 2.59 -45.79 0.95
N SER A 257 2.59 -45.02 2.03
CA SER A 257 2.14 -45.43 3.37
C SER A 257 0.62 -45.41 3.54
N GLN A 258 -0.13 -45.09 2.47
CA GLN A 258 -1.61 -45.06 2.45
C GLN A 258 -2.23 -44.06 3.44
N ILE A 259 -1.50 -43.00 3.81
CA ILE A 259 -2.01 -41.93 4.68
C ILE A 259 -2.82 -40.94 3.82
N ASN A 260 -4.10 -40.75 4.17
CA ASN A 260 -4.99 -39.84 3.44
C ASN A 260 -4.94 -38.40 4.00
N VAL A 261 -4.48 -37.44 3.20
CA VAL A 261 -4.34 -36.03 3.57
C VAL A 261 -5.31 -35.07 2.86
N ALA A 262 -6.27 -35.61 2.09
CA ALA A 262 -7.18 -34.83 1.25
C ALA A 262 -8.17 -33.94 2.05
N PRO A 263 -8.48 -32.70 1.59
CA PRO A 263 -9.48 -31.85 2.21
C PRO A 263 -10.88 -32.48 2.19
N GLY A 264 -11.64 -32.35 3.29
CA GLY A 264 -13.05 -32.78 3.35
C GLY A 264 -13.30 -34.28 3.59
N ALA A 265 -12.25 -35.11 3.72
CA ALA A 265 -12.35 -36.55 4.01
C ALA A 265 -12.68 -36.88 5.48
N GLY A 266 -13.39 -35.98 6.18
CA GLY A 266 -14.05 -36.27 7.44
C GLY A 266 -13.20 -36.40 8.69
N GLN A 267 -11.85 -36.31 8.67
CA GLN A 267 -11.08 -36.41 9.91
C GLN A 267 -9.67 -35.75 9.78
N ALA A 268 -9.36 -34.85 10.74
CA ALA A 268 -8.03 -34.28 11.05
C ALA A 268 -6.83 -35.25 11.29
N PRO A 269 -7.00 -36.56 11.63
CA PRO A 269 -5.92 -37.49 11.94
C PRO A 269 -4.94 -37.75 10.80
N GLY A 270 -5.36 -37.83 9.53
CA GLY A 270 -4.42 -38.14 8.44
C GLY A 270 -3.39 -37.04 8.20
N ARG A 271 -3.80 -35.77 8.37
CA ARG A 271 -2.88 -34.62 8.33
C ARG A 271 -2.01 -34.51 9.58
N GLU A 272 -2.54 -34.87 10.75
CA GLU A 272 -1.77 -34.91 12.00
C GLU A 272 -0.76 -36.07 12.00
N GLU A 273 -1.11 -37.21 11.43
CA GLU A 273 -0.23 -38.37 11.23
C GLU A 273 0.87 -38.07 10.22
N ALA A 274 0.52 -37.45 9.08
CA ALA A 274 1.50 -36.94 8.13
C ALA A 274 2.43 -35.88 8.74
N PHE A 275 1.90 -34.97 9.58
CA PHE A 275 2.71 -34.01 10.34
C PHE A 275 3.70 -34.72 11.27
N GLY A 276 3.23 -35.70 12.03
CA GLY A 276 4.09 -36.52 12.89
C GLY A 276 5.18 -37.24 12.10
N LEU A 277 4.83 -37.80 10.94
CA LEU A 277 5.79 -38.47 10.05
C LEU A 277 6.84 -37.51 9.51
N VAL A 278 6.44 -36.33 9.01
CA VAL A 278 7.38 -35.30 8.54
C VAL A 278 8.37 -34.91 9.63
N VAL A 279 7.88 -34.65 10.85
CA VAL A 279 8.74 -34.31 12.00
C VAL A 279 9.66 -35.48 12.37
N SER A 280 9.18 -36.73 12.29
CA SER A 280 9.99 -37.93 12.57
C SER A 280 11.12 -38.15 11.57
N CYS A 281 10.98 -37.60 10.35
CA CYS A 281 12.00 -37.65 9.31
C CYS A 281 13.05 -36.55 9.45
N LEU A 282 12.90 -35.61 10.39
CA LEU A 282 13.89 -34.56 10.65
C LEU A 282 14.98 -35.05 11.60
N ALA A 283 16.24 -34.80 11.23
CA ALA A 283 17.43 -35.06 12.04
C ALA A 283 18.38 -33.87 11.97
N GLY A 284 19.43 -33.88 12.80
CA GLY A 284 20.51 -32.88 12.73
C GLY A 284 20.05 -31.43 12.85
N ASP A 285 20.52 -30.60 11.92
CA ASP A 285 20.27 -29.15 11.89
C ASP A 285 18.80 -28.82 11.59
N ALA A 286 18.16 -29.63 10.75
CA ALA A 286 16.73 -29.47 10.44
C ALA A 286 15.85 -29.71 11.67
N LEU A 287 16.15 -30.75 12.46
CA LEU A 287 15.44 -31.02 13.70
C LEU A 287 15.70 -29.93 14.76
N ASN A 288 16.92 -29.41 14.85
CA ASN A 288 17.25 -28.32 15.76
C ASN A 288 16.49 -27.03 15.42
N TRP A 289 16.42 -26.69 14.12
CA TRP A 289 15.63 -25.57 13.65
C TRP A 289 14.15 -25.74 13.99
N TYR A 290 13.57 -26.92 13.73
CA TYR A 290 12.17 -27.20 14.08
C TYR A 290 11.91 -27.00 15.58
N ASN A 291 12.76 -27.58 16.44
CA ASN A 291 12.61 -27.46 17.89
C ASN A 291 12.73 -26.00 18.39
N THR A 292 13.55 -25.18 17.74
CA THR A 292 13.83 -23.80 18.19
C THR A 292 12.84 -22.78 17.62
N ARG A 293 12.46 -22.94 16.34
CA ARG A 293 11.72 -21.91 15.58
C ARG A 293 10.26 -22.23 15.35
N VAL A 294 9.84 -23.50 15.48
CA VAL A 294 8.52 -23.96 15.05
C VAL A 294 7.77 -24.66 16.17
N LYS A 295 8.44 -25.55 16.90
CA LYS A 295 7.82 -26.35 17.96
C LYS A 295 7.19 -25.45 19.03
N SER A 296 5.96 -25.76 19.39
CA SER A 296 5.17 -25.05 20.40
C SER A 296 4.90 -23.57 20.09
N LYS A 297 5.08 -23.13 18.84
CA LYS A 297 4.70 -21.79 18.37
C LYS A 297 3.29 -21.80 17.78
N ASN A 298 2.67 -20.63 17.74
CA ASN A 298 1.41 -20.35 17.05
C ASN A 298 1.67 -19.70 15.69
N TRP A 299 0.67 -19.71 14.81
CA TRP A 299 0.77 -19.12 13.47
C TRP A 299 0.17 -17.72 13.42
N ARG A 300 0.98 -16.74 12.98
CA ARG A 300 0.55 -15.36 12.74
C ARG A 300 0.45 -15.06 11.25
N CYS A 301 -0.72 -14.62 10.80
CA CYS A 301 -0.90 -14.12 9.44
C CYS A 301 -0.56 -12.64 9.40
N ASN A 302 0.31 -12.26 8.45
CA ASN A 302 0.84 -10.89 8.39
C ASN A 302 -0.07 -9.91 7.62
N ASN A 303 -0.98 -10.43 6.78
CA ASN A 303 -1.83 -9.63 5.91
C ASN A 303 -3.32 -9.68 6.28
N LEU A 304 -3.65 -10.19 7.47
CA LEU A 304 -5.02 -10.35 7.98
C LEU A 304 -5.19 -9.59 9.30
N SER A 305 -6.37 -9.01 9.52
CA SER A 305 -6.76 -8.21 10.71
C SER A 305 -7.64 -8.99 11.69
N ASP A 306 -7.63 -8.59 12.97
CA ASP A 306 -8.31 -9.25 14.09
C ASP A 306 -9.81 -8.98 14.09
N ASN A 307 -10.18 -7.88 13.43
CA ASN A 307 -11.56 -7.48 13.21
C ASN A 307 -12.28 -8.29 12.11
N LEU A 308 -11.66 -9.32 11.52
CA LEU A 308 -12.32 -10.22 10.56
C LEU A 308 -13.54 -10.95 11.15
N GLY A 309 -13.66 -11.02 12.48
CA GLY A 309 -14.80 -11.63 13.17
C GLY A 309 -14.95 -13.14 12.97
N VAL A 310 -13.90 -13.80 12.52
CA VAL A 310 -13.81 -15.26 12.31
C VAL A 310 -13.03 -15.94 13.44
N ALA A 311 -13.32 -17.22 13.69
CA ALA A 311 -12.80 -17.95 14.83
C ALA A 311 -11.51 -18.76 14.54
N ASP A 312 -11.27 -19.12 13.28
CA ASP A 312 -10.11 -19.89 12.85
C ASP A 312 -9.83 -19.71 11.33
N LEU A 313 -8.76 -20.33 10.84
CA LEU A 313 -8.35 -20.25 9.43
C LEU A 313 -9.34 -20.92 8.47
N ASN A 314 -10.10 -21.93 8.91
CA ASN A 314 -11.13 -22.56 8.07
C ASN A 314 -12.30 -21.57 7.87
N ALA A 315 -12.68 -20.84 8.91
CA ALA A 315 -13.68 -19.79 8.81
C ALA A 315 -13.23 -18.62 7.91
N VAL A 316 -11.92 -18.34 7.82
CA VAL A 316 -11.38 -17.39 6.83
C VAL A 316 -11.56 -17.95 5.42
N GLN A 317 -11.26 -19.23 5.18
CA GLN A 317 -11.42 -19.89 3.88
C GLN A 317 -12.88 -19.91 3.41
N ASP A 318 -13.83 -20.07 4.34
CA ASP A 318 -15.27 -20.14 4.06
C ASP A 318 -15.90 -18.76 3.74
N LEU A 319 -15.14 -17.66 3.77
CA LEU A 319 -15.64 -16.34 3.41
C LEU A 319 -16.04 -16.29 1.94
N GLY A 320 -17.34 -16.09 1.69
CA GLY A 320 -17.91 -15.98 0.35
C GLY A 320 -17.70 -14.62 -0.32
N ALA A 321 -17.94 -14.59 -1.62
CA ALA A 321 -17.94 -13.38 -2.44
C ALA A 321 -19.23 -12.56 -2.26
N GLY A 322 -19.12 -11.23 -2.31
CA GLY A 322 -20.27 -10.31 -2.24
C GLY A 322 -20.04 -9.12 -1.30
N ASN A 323 -20.99 -8.18 -1.28
CA ASN A 323 -20.84 -6.88 -0.60
C ASN A 323 -21.61 -6.78 0.74
N ASN A 324 -21.79 -7.90 1.44
CA ASN A 324 -22.46 -7.92 2.75
C ASN A 324 -21.44 -7.93 3.91
N ALA A 325 -21.89 -7.56 5.10
CA ALA A 325 -21.03 -7.37 6.28
C ALA A 325 -20.12 -8.57 6.64
N ASN A 326 -20.53 -9.80 6.32
CA ASN A 326 -19.77 -11.04 6.60
C ASN A 326 -19.16 -11.69 5.34
N GLN A 327 -18.91 -10.91 4.29
CA GLN A 327 -18.31 -11.35 3.02
C GLN A 327 -17.13 -10.44 2.66
N ILE A 328 -16.23 -10.91 1.80
CA ILE A 328 -14.98 -10.18 1.50
C ILE A 328 -15.24 -8.75 1.00
N GLY A 329 -16.26 -8.52 0.18
CA GLY A 329 -16.60 -7.19 -0.32
C GLY A 329 -17.08 -6.22 0.77
N GLY A 330 -17.81 -6.71 1.77
CA GLY A 330 -18.22 -5.89 2.91
C GLY A 330 -17.08 -5.67 3.92
N LEU A 331 -16.28 -6.71 4.20
CA LEU A 331 -15.13 -6.64 5.10
C LEU A 331 -14.02 -5.75 4.53
N ASN A 332 -13.73 -5.79 3.22
CA ASN A 332 -12.65 -4.97 2.65
C ASN A 332 -12.91 -3.45 2.67
N THR A 333 -14.09 -2.99 3.13
CA THR A 333 -14.39 -1.56 3.30
C THR A 333 -13.82 -1.00 4.62
N ALA A 334 -13.55 -1.85 5.62
CA ALA A 334 -13.11 -1.44 6.96
C ALA A 334 -11.61 -1.73 7.26
N GLY A 335 -10.86 -2.24 6.27
CA GLY A 335 -9.39 -2.42 6.36
C GLY A 335 -8.93 -3.76 6.96
N GLU A 336 -9.79 -4.78 6.95
CA GLU A 336 -9.57 -6.09 7.57
C GLU A 336 -8.58 -6.98 6.79
N PHE A 337 -8.42 -6.74 5.50
CA PHE A 337 -7.37 -7.34 4.67
C PHE A 337 -6.30 -6.29 4.40
N GLN A 338 -5.03 -6.68 4.52
CA GLN A 338 -3.89 -5.76 4.45
C GLN A 338 -2.82 -6.27 3.50
N GLY A 339 -1.88 -5.38 3.14
CA GLY A 339 -0.69 -5.74 2.36
C GLY A 339 -1.01 -6.55 1.10
N LYS A 340 -0.44 -7.76 1.01
CA LYS A 340 -0.61 -8.63 -0.16
C LYS A 340 -2.04 -9.16 -0.32
N ALA A 341 -2.75 -9.41 0.79
CA ALA A 341 -4.14 -9.87 0.73
C ALA A 341 -5.05 -8.79 0.13
N ALA A 342 -4.90 -7.53 0.55
CA ALA A 342 -5.63 -6.39 -0.02
C ALA A 342 -5.33 -6.20 -1.52
N ALA A 343 -4.08 -6.36 -1.92
CA ALA A 343 -3.67 -6.25 -3.33
C ALA A 343 -4.29 -7.37 -4.19
N GLU A 344 -4.33 -8.59 -3.67
CA GLU A 344 -4.93 -9.75 -4.33
C GLU A 344 -6.45 -9.58 -4.50
N ILE A 345 -7.14 -9.12 -3.45
CA ILE A 345 -8.57 -8.78 -3.53
C ILE A 345 -8.82 -7.65 -4.54
N GLY A 346 -7.94 -6.65 -4.60
CA GLY A 346 -8.03 -5.57 -5.60
C GLY A 346 -7.86 -6.06 -7.04
N ARG A 347 -7.05 -7.11 -7.25
CA ARG A 347 -6.83 -7.75 -8.55
C ARG A 347 -8.05 -8.56 -9.01
N ILE A 348 -8.62 -9.36 -8.11
CA ILE A 348 -9.77 -10.24 -8.40
C ILE A 348 -11.09 -9.44 -8.44
N GLY A 349 -11.21 -8.44 -7.57
CA GLY A 349 -12.42 -7.66 -7.31
C GLY A 349 -13.10 -8.11 -6.02
N ALA A 350 -13.39 -7.16 -5.12
CA ALA A 350 -13.91 -7.44 -3.77
C ALA A 350 -15.28 -8.14 -3.75
N GLY A 351 -16.12 -7.92 -4.78
CA GLY A 351 -17.40 -8.60 -4.93
C GLY A 351 -17.30 -10.04 -5.48
N VAL A 352 -16.10 -10.51 -5.82
CA VAL A 352 -15.83 -11.80 -6.47
C VAL A 352 -14.84 -12.64 -5.66
N ALA A 353 -13.88 -12.01 -4.98
CA ALA A 353 -12.89 -12.71 -4.16
C ALA A 353 -13.54 -13.51 -3.02
N THR A 354 -12.97 -14.68 -2.75
CA THR A 354 -13.37 -15.62 -1.69
C THR A 354 -12.20 -15.90 -0.75
N GLY A 355 -12.49 -16.49 0.42
CA GLY A 355 -11.47 -16.83 1.42
C GLY A 355 -10.38 -17.76 0.87
N VAL A 356 -10.74 -18.64 -0.06
CA VAL A 356 -9.83 -19.57 -0.74
C VAL A 356 -8.78 -18.85 -1.58
N ASP A 357 -9.08 -17.65 -2.10
CA ASP A 357 -8.13 -16.83 -2.87
C ASP A 357 -7.04 -16.22 -1.97
N ILE A 358 -7.29 -16.13 -0.66
CA ILE A 358 -6.40 -15.54 0.33
C ILE A 358 -5.62 -16.62 1.09
N ILE A 359 -6.30 -17.71 1.45
CA ILE A 359 -5.73 -18.90 2.06
C ILE A 359 -6.10 -20.09 1.18
N PRO A 360 -5.19 -20.58 0.33
CA PRO A 360 -5.46 -21.70 -0.55
C PRO A 360 -5.82 -22.97 0.22
N ASN A 361 -6.86 -23.68 -0.23
CA ASN A 361 -7.23 -24.99 0.29
C ASN A 361 -6.53 -26.09 -0.54
N GLY A 362 -5.23 -26.26 -0.30
CA GLY A 362 -4.38 -27.22 -1.01
C GLY A 362 -4.14 -28.52 -0.23
N THR A 363 -3.87 -29.63 -0.93
CA THR A 363 -3.51 -30.90 -0.27
C THR A 363 -2.07 -30.91 0.25
N TRP A 364 -1.14 -30.27 -0.48
CA TRP A 364 0.30 -30.28 -0.19
C TRP A 364 0.97 -28.91 -0.41
N ASP A 365 0.54 -28.18 -1.44
CA ASP A 365 1.12 -26.90 -1.86
C ASP A 365 0.24 -25.72 -1.43
N GLU A 366 0.00 -25.58 -0.13
CA GLU A 366 -0.66 -24.39 0.41
C GLU A 366 0.30 -23.19 0.29
N ASP A 367 0.02 -22.27 -0.64
CA ASP A 367 0.79 -21.04 -0.76
C ASP A 367 0.30 -20.00 0.25
N TRP A 368 1.05 -19.85 1.34
CA TRP A 368 0.78 -18.85 2.38
C TRP A 368 1.33 -17.45 2.02
N SER A 369 1.84 -17.23 0.81
CA SER A 369 2.45 -15.94 0.41
C SER A 369 1.48 -14.75 0.43
N ILE A 370 0.18 -15.00 0.22
CA ILE A 370 -0.89 -13.99 0.20
C ILE A 370 -1.33 -13.61 1.60
N ALA A 371 -1.75 -14.58 2.42
CA ALA A 371 -2.08 -14.34 3.83
C ALA A 371 -0.85 -13.94 4.68
N GLY A 372 0.34 -14.33 4.25
CA GLY A 372 1.56 -14.22 5.03
C GLY A 372 1.56 -15.15 6.24
N GLY A 373 2.70 -15.27 6.90
CA GLY A 373 2.87 -16.31 7.91
C GLY A 373 4.18 -16.28 8.66
N GLU A 374 4.15 -16.19 9.98
CA GLU A 374 5.32 -16.47 10.82
C GLU A 374 4.98 -17.18 12.14
N PRO A 375 5.89 -18.02 12.67
CA PRO A 375 5.77 -18.60 14.00
C PRO A 375 5.95 -17.54 15.09
N VAL A 376 5.03 -17.49 16.06
CA VAL A 376 5.08 -16.56 17.20
C VAL A 376 4.77 -17.27 18.52
N ASP A 377 5.25 -16.68 19.63
CA ASP A 377 4.95 -17.12 21.00
C ASP A 377 3.63 -16.54 21.55
N ASN A 378 3.05 -15.58 20.85
CA ASN A 378 1.85 -14.89 21.30
C ASN A 378 0.68 -15.87 21.45
N ALA A 379 -0.14 -15.64 22.48
CA ALA A 379 -1.39 -16.37 22.65
C ALA A 379 -2.32 -16.13 21.45
N PRO A 380 -3.15 -17.12 21.05
CA PRO A 380 -4.17 -16.92 20.03
C PRO A 380 -5.16 -15.83 20.47
N VAL A 381 -5.59 -14.98 19.53
CA VAL A 381 -6.56 -13.92 19.79
C VAL A 381 -7.98 -14.51 19.80
N ALA A 382 -8.82 -14.07 20.74
CA ALA A 382 -10.23 -14.47 20.78
C ALA A 382 -11.04 -13.68 19.74
N SER A 383 -12.00 -14.35 19.07
CA SER A 383 -12.88 -13.72 18.08
C SER A 383 -13.53 -12.43 18.63
N ASN A 384 -13.48 -11.33 17.86
CA ASN A 384 -14.16 -10.05 18.12
C ASN A 384 -13.69 -9.25 19.35
N THR A 385 -12.40 -9.26 19.70
CA THR A 385 -11.87 -8.30 20.68
C THR A 385 -11.46 -7.00 20.00
N GLY A 386 -12.37 -6.02 19.96
CA GLY A 386 -12.18 -4.72 19.27
C GLY A 386 -11.05 -3.85 19.87
N GLY A 387 -9.80 -4.15 19.50
CA GLY A 387 -8.61 -3.37 19.81
C GLY A 387 -7.92 -2.92 18.53
N GLY A 388 -7.60 -1.63 18.43
CA GLY A 388 -6.94 -1.08 17.24
C GLY A 388 -5.44 -1.40 17.16
N LEU A 389 -4.97 -1.70 15.94
CA LEU A 389 -3.60 -1.87 15.39
C LEU A 389 -3.20 -3.32 15.01
N PRO A 390 -2.35 -3.49 13.97
CA PRO A 390 -2.50 -4.58 12.99
C PRO A 390 -1.47 -5.71 13.19
N ALA A 391 -1.94 -6.95 13.35
CA ALA A 391 -1.34 -8.21 12.87
C ALA A 391 -1.83 -9.37 13.75
N VAL A 392 -2.59 -10.31 13.17
CA VAL A 392 -3.27 -11.36 13.95
C VAL A 392 -2.51 -12.66 14.00
N THR A 393 -2.44 -13.20 15.22
CA THR A 393 -2.14 -14.61 15.51
C THR A 393 -3.44 -15.42 15.41
N ILE A 394 -3.66 -16.13 14.31
CA ILE A 394 -4.97 -16.68 13.92
C ILE A 394 -5.13 -18.17 14.29
N ALA A 395 -4.06 -18.93 14.53
CA ALA A 395 -4.21 -20.37 14.78
C ALA A 395 -3.38 -20.93 15.93
N LEU A 396 -4.04 -21.78 16.74
CA LEU A 396 -3.42 -22.64 17.75
C LEU A 396 -2.48 -23.65 17.08
N GLY A 397 -1.19 -23.52 17.38
CA GLY A 397 -0.15 -24.39 16.85
C GLY A 397 0.13 -24.23 15.35
N ILE A 398 1.13 -24.96 14.87
CA ILE A 398 1.52 -25.02 13.46
C ILE A 398 1.00 -26.33 12.86
N LYS A 399 0.32 -26.25 11.73
CA LYS A 399 -0.24 -27.38 10.98
C LYS A 399 0.66 -27.78 9.81
N LEU A 400 0.37 -28.92 9.18
CA LEU A 400 1.18 -29.51 8.11
C LEU A 400 1.50 -28.53 6.98
N GLY A 401 0.51 -27.87 6.39
CA GLY A 401 0.75 -26.95 5.28
C GLY A 401 1.61 -25.73 5.65
N GLN A 402 1.44 -25.21 6.87
CA GLN A 402 2.29 -24.12 7.40
C GLN A 402 3.73 -24.59 7.63
N LEU A 403 3.92 -25.82 8.14
CA LEU A 403 5.25 -26.42 8.32
C LEU A 403 5.97 -26.58 6.97
N LEU A 404 5.29 -27.13 5.96
CA LEU A 404 5.84 -27.30 4.62
C LEU A 404 6.19 -25.95 3.99
N TYR A 405 5.34 -24.94 4.16
CA TYR A 405 5.62 -23.58 3.70
C TYR A 405 6.85 -22.96 4.39
N LEU A 406 7.01 -23.13 5.70
CA LEU A 406 8.19 -22.64 6.42
C LEU A 406 9.46 -23.35 5.98
N PHE A 407 9.40 -24.65 5.68
CA PHE A 407 10.52 -25.39 5.11
C PHE A 407 10.94 -24.82 3.74
N ARG A 408 9.97 -24.49 2.88
CA ARG A 408 10.22 -23.91 1.56
C ARG A 408 10.74 -22.48 1.57
N THR A 409 10.42 -21.70 2.60
CA THR A 409 10.69 -20.26 2.63
C THR A 409 11.74 -19.87 3.67
N ALA A 410 11.48 -20.17 4.94
CA ALA A 410 12.31 -19.74 6.05
C ALA A 410 13.56 -20.63 6.22
N TYR A 411 13.44 -21.94 6.00
CA TYR A 411 14.56 -22.87 6.15
C TYR A 411 15.56 -22.79 4.97
N THR A 412 15.06 -22.79 3.73
CA THR A 412 15.86 -22.60 2.50
C THR A 412 16.66 -21.30 2.50
N THR A 413 16.08 -20.20 3.01
CA THR A 413 16.78 -18.90 3.12
C THR A 413 17.92 -18.93 4.14
N VAL A 414 17.74 -19.64 5.27
CA VAL A 414 18.79 -19.81 6.28
C VAL A 414 19.94 -20.66 5.73
N GLU A 415 19.65 -21.73 5.00
CA GLU A 415 20.68 -22.57 4.36
C GLU A 415 21.39 -21.84 3.21
N HIS A 416 20.69 -21.08 2.38
CA HIS A 416 21.32 -20.26 1.34
C HIS A 416 22.25 -19.19 1.93
N LEU A 417 21.86 -18.55 3.04
CA LEU A 417 22.70 -17.58 3.75
C LEU A 417 23.89 -18.24 4.45
N LYS A 418 23.74 -19.43 5.03
CA LYS A 418 24.86 -20.21 5.58
C LYS A 418 25.84 -20.64 4.47
N GLN A 419 25.34 -21.13 3.34
CA GLN A 419 26.17 -21.49 2.20
C GLN A 419 26.92 -20.26 1.64
N THR A 420 26.25 -19.11 1.53
CA THR A 420 26.88 -17.85 1.10
C THR A 420 27.90 -17.33 2.13
N ALA A 421 27.65 -17.49 3.43
CA ALA A 421 28.58 -17.11 4.48
C ALA A 421 29.81 -18.04 4.56
N VAL A 422 29.61 -19.35 4.38
CA VAL A 422 30.70 -20.34 4.27
C VAL A 422 31.54 -20.07 3.02
N PHE A 423 30.90 -19.80 1.88
CA PHE A 423 31.59 -19.42 0.65
C PHE A 423 32.32 -18.07 0.80
N GLY A 424 31.73 -17.10 1.49
CA GLY A 424 32.35 -15.82 1.80
C GLY A 424 33.56 -15.92 2.74
N GLN A 425 33.49 -16.79 3.75
CA GLN A 425 34.63 -17.09 4.64
C GLN A 425 35.75 -17.84 3.90
N LEU A 426 35.40 -18.75 2.99
CA LEU A 426 36.35 -19.47 2.12
C LEU A 426 37.09 -18.53 1.16
N MET A 427 36.46 -17.47 0.66
CA MET A 427 37.13 -16.47 -0.18
C MET A 427 38.03 -15.50 0.62
N GLN A 428 37.90 -15.46 1.95
CA GLN A 428 38.64 -14.54 2.83
C GLN A 428 39.80 -15.21 3.58
N GLY A 429 39.83 -16.54 3.67
CA GLY A 429 40.96 -17.33 4.17
C GLY A 429 41.61 -18.12 3.03
N ASP A 430 42.93 -18.31 3.05
CA ASP A 430 43.78 -18.94 2.02
C ASP A 430 43.48 -20.44 1.69
N MET A 431 42.23 -20.92 1.78
CA MET A 431 41.86 -22.26 1.33
C MET A 431 41.36 -22.24 -0.12
N SER A 432 42.09 -22.91 -1.01
CA SER A 432 41.65 -23.10 -2.40
C SER A 432 40.55 -24.17 -2.49
N VAL A 433 39.67 -24.03 -3.49
CA VAL A 433 38.56 -24.96 -3.81
C VAL A 433 39.02 -26.42 -3.97
N GLU A 434 40.29 -26.64 -4.32
CA GLU A 434 40.89 -27.96 -4.50
C GLU A 434 41.15 -28.70 -3.18
N GLN A 435 41.31 -27.99 -2.05
CA GLN A 435 41.52 -28.62 -0.74
C GLN A 435 40.24 -29.18 -0.10
N PHE A 436 39.05 -28.84 -0.63
CA PHE A 436 37.76 -29.29 -0.09
C PHE A 436 37.21 -30.55 -0.78
N SER A 437 37.74 -30.93 -1.95
CA SER A 437 37.27 -32.09 -2.72
C SER A 437 38.07 -33.39 -2.46
N ALA A 438 38.89 -33.43 -1.41
CA ALA A 438 39.61 -34.61 -0.92
C ALA A 438 39.13 -34.97 0.49
#